data_AF-A0A1S8B9E7-F1
#
_entry.id   AF-A0A1S8B9E7-F1
#
_cell.length_a   1.000
_cell.length_b   1.000
_cell.length_c   1.000
_cell.angle_alpha   90.00
_cell.angle_beta   90.00
_cell.angle_gamma   90.00
#
_symmetry.space_group_name_H-M   'P 1'
#
loop_
_entity.id
_entity.type
_entity.pdbx_description
1 polymer ?
#
loop_
_entity_poly.entity_id
_entity_poly.type
_entity_poly.pdbx_seq_one_letter_code
_entity_poly.pdbx_strand_id
1 'polypeptide(L)'
;MYSGIGDEETLSRLAEGGKLNEARSAWINNTAVGARLFDNPNTFIELTGPALSSYTHSYAAPVASDEKMYLDHRSGPYSFASQTSVFWTYVNHTDGSAPTGVQGTIDSAGYSDWNDNRTITLNVYGTSGLLSEGRVVLDDKFVAGPSDDVYYSDATNRDADDIATFIHDLFAKLPAGLEPLNIKRNATKDEIRTYITTPSAYAKGMVNHWSSSCRIGECVDENAVVKGTENVHVVDGSIVAPLTVNPQFGIMVAAERASELINALY
;
A
#
# COMPACT_ATOMS: atom_id res chain seq x y z
N MET A 1 17.64 -2.63 -12.92
CA MET A 1 18.82 -3.17 -12.23
C MET A 1 19.54 -4.25 -13.06
N TYR A 2 18.93 -5.41 -13.32
CA TYR A 2 19.58 -6.51 -14.08
C TYR A 2 19.98 -6.17 -15.53
N SER A 3 19.50 -5.06 -16.10
CA SER A 3 19.92 -4.54 -17.41
C SER A 3 21.04 -3.50 -17.32
N GLY A 4 21.78 -3.43 -16.21
CA GLY A 4 22.82 -2.40 -16.02
C GLY A 4 22.29 -0.98 -15.80
N ILE A 5 21.03 -0.83 -15.39
CA ILE A 5 20.40 0.47 -15.10
C ILE A 5 20.02 0.53 -13.63
N GLY A 6 20.59 1.48 -12.88
CA GLY A 6 20.32 1.65 -11.46
C GLY A 6 21.43 2.34 -10.71
N ASP A 7 21.38 2.25 -9.38
CA ASP A 7 22.43 2.69 -8.48
C ASP A 7 23.73 1.88 -8.65
N GLU A 8 24.87 2.57 -8.66
CA GLU A 8 26.18 1.98 -8.97
C GLU A 8 26.61 0.91 -7.96
N GLU A 9 26.28 1.06 -6.68
CA GLU A 9 26.60 0.07 -5.65
C GLU A 9 25.82 -1.23 -5.92
N THR A 10 24.53 -1.09 -6.24
CA THR A 10 23.66 -2.23 -6.57
C THR A 10 24.12 -2.94 -7.85
N LEU A 11 24.47 -2.18 -8.89
CA LEU A 11 24.98 -2.75 -10.14
C LEU A 11 26.33 -3.45 -9.94
N SER A 12 27.20 -2.89 -9.09
CA SER A 12 28.49 -3.51 -8.74
C SER A 12 28.30 -4.87 -8.05
N ARG A 13 27.40 -4.95 -7.05
CA ARG A 13 27.04 -6.21 -6.38
C ARG A 13 26.48 -7.25 -7.36
N LEU A 14 25.61 -6.83 -8.29
CA LEU A 14 25.05 -7.72 -9.32
C LEU A 14 26.15 -8.24 -10.27
N ALA A 15 27.09 -7.38 -10.69
CA ALA A 15 28.19 -7.77 -11.55
C ALA A 15 29.15 -8.75 -10.87
N GLU A 16 29.52 -8.51 -9.61
CA GLU A 16 30.34 -9.41 -8.80
C GLU A 16 29.65 -10.77 -8.60
N GLY A 17 28.32 -10.77 -8.48
CA GLY A 17 27.48 -11.97 -8.45
C GLY A 17 27.27 -12.65 -9.82
N GLY A 18 27.90 -12.16 -10.90
CA GLY A 18 27.76 -12.69 -12.25
C GLY A 18 26.36 -12.52 -12.84
N LYS A 19 25.61 -11.49 -12.42
CA LYS A 19 24.23 -11.21 -12.87
C LYS A 19 24.14 -10.23 -14.01
N LEU A 20 25.20 -9.47 -14.29
CA LEU A 20 25.29 -8.54 -15.42
C LEU A 20 26.31 -9.06 -16.43
N ASN A 21 25.97 -8.97 -17.72
CA ASN A 21 26.84 -9.43 -18.81
C ASN A 21 27.61 -8.27 -19.45
N GLU A 22 27.09 -7.06 -19.28
CA GLU A 22 27.59 -5.83 -19.89
C GLU A 22 28.77 -5.26 -19.10
N ALA A 23 29.73 -4.67 -19.82
CA ALA A 23 30.83 -3.96 -19.20
C ALA A 23 30.31 -2.76 -18.38
N ARG A 24 31.00 -2.43 -17.28
CA ARG A 24 30.65 -1.30 -16.40
C ARG A 24 30.49 0.04 -17.15
N SER A 25 31.23 0.25 -18.24
CA SER A 25 31.11 1.44 -19.09
C SER A 25 29.78 1.57 -19.84
N ALA A 26 29.02 0.47 -19.94
CA ALA A 26 27.69 0.45 -20.57
C ALA A 26 26.56 0.62 -19.53
N TRP A 27 26.88 0.67 -18.24
CA TRP A 27 25.87 0.87 -17.21
C TRP A 27 25.33 2.29 -17.24
N ILE A 28 24.03 2.42 -16.99
CA ILE A 28 23.34 3.70 -16.84
C ILE A 28 23.16 3.94 -15.34
N ASN A 29 23.88 4.94 -14.83
CA ASN A 29 23.70 5.38 -13.45
C ASN A 29 22.37 6.14 -13.32
N ASN A 30 21.38 5.46 -12.74
CA ASN A 30 20.07 6.02 -12.47
C ASN A 30 19.65 5.62 -11.06
N THR A 31 20.05 6.42 -10.08
CA THR A 31 19.78 6.19 -8.66
C THR A 31 18.30 6.28 -8.29
N ALA A 32 17.44 6.77 -9.19
CA ALA A 32 15.99 6.78 -9.00
C ALA A 32 15.35 5.39 -9.22
N VAL A 33 16.06 4.43 -9.82
CA VAL A 33 15.59 3.04 -9.93
C VAL A 33 15.58 2.41 -8.54
N GLY A 34 14.40 2.02 -8.09
CA GLY A 34 14.16 1.43 -6.78
C GLY A 34 13.99 2.46 -5.66
N ALA A 35 14.36 3.72 -5.86
CA ALA A 35 14.19 4.77 -4.86
C ALA A 35 12.72 5.14 -4.67
N ARG A 36 12.40 5.78 -3.53
CA ARG A 36 11.06 6.26 -3.19
C ARG A 36 9.98 5.19 -3.20
N LEU A 37 10.34 3.93 -2.93
CA LEU A 37 9.40 2.82 -2.86
C LEU A 37 8.37 3.14 -1.77
N PHE A 38 7.09 3.00 -2.10
CA PHE A 38 6.00 3.28 -1.19
C PHE A 38 4.98 2.16 -1.20
N ASP A 39 4.45 1.85 -0.03
CA ASP A 39 3.24 1.06 0.19
C ASP A 39 2.49 1.70 1.35
N ASN A 40 1.17 1.53 1.40
CA ASN A 40 0.38 2.13 2.47
C ASN A 40 0.69 1.38 3.79
N PRO A 41 1.13 2.06 4.86
CA PRO A 41 1.21 1.39 6.16
C PRO A 41 -0.20 1.01 6.61
N ASN A 42 -0.37 -0.24 7.02
CA ASN A 42 -1.67 -0.79 7.40
C ASN A 42 -1.79 -1.09 8.89
N THR A 43 -2.98 -0.80 9.41
CA THR A 43 -3.43 -1.10 10.76
C THR A 43 -4.82 -1.74 10.71
N PHE A 44 -4.94 -2.95 11.24
CA PHE A 44 -6.20 -3.62 11.54
C PHE A 44 -6.68 -3.24 12.95
N ILE A 45 -7.95 -2.87 13.04
CA ILE A 45 -8.68 -2.63 14.28
C ILE A 45 -9.87 -3.58 14.26
N GLU A 46 -9.87 -4.55 15.15
CA GLU A 46 -10.93 -5.55 15.24
C GLU A 46 -12.11 -4.95 16.00
N LEU A 47 -13.29 -4.96 15.40
CA LEU A 47 -14.50 -4.37 15.98
C LEU A 47 -15.52 -5.47 16.27
N THR A 48 -16.21 -5.38 17.41
CA THR A 48 -17.32 -6.28 17.75
C THR A 48 -18.58 -5.53 18.15
N GLY A 49 -19.74 -6.13 17.91
CA GLY A 49 -21.02 -5.55 18.27
C GLY A 49 -22.17 -6.55 18.19
N PRO A 50 -23.27 -6.35 18.94
CA PRO A 50 -24.39 -7.28 18.96
C PRO A 50 -25.19 -7.31 17.66
N ALA A 51 -25.04 -6.29 16.80
CA ALA A 51 -25.71 -6.20 15.50
C ALA A 51 -24.85 -6.72 14.33
N LEU A 52 -23.61 -7.13 14.59
CA LEU A 52 -22.72 -7.64 13.55
C LEU A 52 -23.03 -9.10 13.23
N SER A 53 -22.95 -9.42 11.95
CA SER A 53 -22.90 -10.78 11.43
C SER A 53 -21.75 -10.85 10.46
N SER A 54 -20.71 -11.58 10.84
CA SER A 54 -19.54 -11.75 10.00
C SER A 54 -19.85 -12.68 8.82
N TYR A 55 -19.09 -12.55 7.75
CA TYR A 55 -19.13 -13.44 6.62
C TYR A 55 -17.70 -13.82 6.22
N THR A 56 -17.39 -15.11 6.29
CA THR A 56 -16.09 -15.63 5.86
C THR A 56 -16.29 -16.49 4.62
N HIS A 57 -15.72 -16.07 3.50
CA HIS A 57 -15.71 -16.88 2.28
C HIS A 57 -14.88 -18.15 2.48
N SER A 58 -15.37 -19.27 1.96
CA SER A 58 -14.70 -20.56 2.05
C SER A 58 -14.76 -21.26 0.70
N TYR A 59 -13.60 -21.44 0.07
CA TYR A 59 -13.52 -22.20 -1.17
C TYR A 59 -13.80 -23.69 -0.96
N ALA A 60 -13.28 -24.27 0.12
CA ALA A 60 -13.38 -25.71 0.39
C ALA A 60 -14.75 -26.13 0.92
N ALA A 61 -15.47 -25.22 1.58
CA ALA A 61 -16.78 -25.48 2.17
C ALA A 61 -17.65 -24.21 2.12
N PRO A 62 -18.10 -23.79 0.93
CA PRO A 62 -18.99 -22.64 0.80
C PRO A 62 -20.37 -22.94 1.40
N VAL A 63 -21.07 -21.90 1.85
CA VAL A 63 -22.49 -22.03 2.22
C VAL A 63 -23.28 -22.41 0.97
N ALA A 64 -23.97 -23.55 1.00
CA ALA A 64 -24.61 -24.13 -0.19
C ALA A 64 -25.62 -23.19 -0.88
N SER A 65 -26.35 -22.36 -0.11
CA SER A 65 -27.26 -21.36 -0.69
C SER A 65 -26.51 -20.29 -1.47
N ASP A 66 -25.36 -19.86 -0.98
CA ASP A 66 -24.58 -18.76 -1.53
C ASP A 66 -23.79 -19.21 -2.76
N GLU A 67 -23.25 -20.44 -2.70
CA GLU A 67 -22.70 -21.12 -3.87
C GLU A 67 -23.73 -21.18 -5.00
N LYS A 68 -24.96 -21.65 -4.71
CA LYS A 68 -26.04 -21.73 -5.69
C LYS A 68 -26.38 -20.34 -6.26
N MET A 69 -26.52 -19.32 -5.42
CA MET A 69 -26.78 -17.95 -5.88
C MET A 69 -25.69 -17.42 -6.82
N TYR A 70 -24.43 -17.75 -6.55
CA TYR A 70 -23.31 -17.32 -7.38
C TYR A 70 -23.21 -18.11 -8.69
N LEU A 71 -23.32 -19.44 -8.63
CA LEU A 71 -23.19 -20.31 -9.80
C LEU A 71 -24.35 -20.10 -10.79
N ASP A 72 -25.59 -19.99 -10.28
CA ASP A 72 -26.78 -19.89 -11.13
C ASP A 72 -27.03 -18.46 -11.63
N HIS A 73 -26.70 -17.44 -10.81
CA HIS A 73 -27.14 -16.06 -11.07
C HIS A 73 -26.05 -14.99 -10.90
N ARG A 74 -24.81 -15.36 -10.54
CA ARG A 74 -23.74 -14.41 -10.20
C ARG A 74 -24.17 -13.37 -9.14
N SER A 75 -24.95 -13.83 -8.17
CA SER A 75 -25.49 -13.02 -7.08
C SER A 75 -25.06 -13.57 -5.72
N GLY A 76 -25.34 -12.82 -4.64
CA GLY A 76 -25.08 -13.23 -3.27
C GLY A 76 -23.66 -12.92 -2.80
N PRO A 77 -23.26 -13.36 -1.59
CA PRO A 77 -22.00 -12.95 -0.97
C PRO A 77 -20.73 -13.26 -1.78
N TYR A 78 -20.73 -14.34 -2.58
CA TYR A 78 -19.59 -14.70 -3.45
C TYR A 78 -19.45 -13.79 -4.68
N SER A 79 -20.40 -12.90 -4.97
CA SER A 79 -20.23 -11.86 -6.01
C SER A 79 -19.43 -10.66 -5.51
N PHE A 80 -18.85 -10.73 -4.31
CA PHE A 80 -18.13 -9.64 -3.66
C PHE A 80 -16.91 -10.15 -2.87
N ALA A 81 -15.85 -9.35 -2.79
CA ALA A 81 -14.52 -9.77 -2.29
C ALA A 81 -14.31 -9.62 -0.77
N SER A 82 -15.38 -9.27 -0.02
CA SER A 82 -15.45 -9.03 1.44
C SER A 82 -15.54 -7.56 1.88
N GLN A 83 -14.74 -6.62 1.35
CA GLN A 83 -14.68 -5.26 1.92
C GLN A 83 -15.96 -4.43 1.71
N THR A 84 -16.86 -4.37 2.69
CA THR A 84 -18.23 -3.85 2.54
C THR A 84 -18.34 -2.32 2.53
N SER A 85 -17.30 -1.62 2.96
CA SER A 85 -17.32 -0.17 3.07
C SER A 85 -15.93 0.41 2.93
N VAL A 86 -15.88 1.62 2.38
CA VAL A 86 -14.66 2.41 2.23
C VAL A 86 -14.99 3.87 2.55
N PHE A 87 -14.10 4.53 3.28
CA PHE A 87 -14.18 5.94 3.61
C PHE A 87 -12.78 6.52 3.68
N TRP A 88 -12.65 7.82 3.45
CA TRP A 88 -11.36 8.49 3.45
C TRP A 88 -11.54 9.94 3.85
N THR A 89 -10.45 10.53 4.32
CA THR A 89 -10.36 11.96 4.56
C THR A 89 -8.92 12.42 4.35
N TYR A 90 -8.72 13.72 4.47
CA TYR A 90 -7.40 14.35 4.50
C TYR A 90 -7.15 14.94 5.88
N VAL A 91 -5.95 14.73 6.40
CA VAL A 91 -5.39 15.47 7.53
C VAL A 91 -4.66 16.68 6.93
N ASN A 92 -5.18 17.89 7.19
CA ASN A 92 -4.61 19.12 6.65
C ASN A 92 -3.47 19.63 7.52
N HIS A 93 -2.43 20.14 6.88
CA HIS A 93 -1.26 20.71 7.57
C HIS A 93 -1.24 22.22 7.47
N THR A 94 -0.74 22.88 8.53
CA THR A 94 -0.62 24.35 8.57
C THR A 94 0.71 24.87 8.05
N ASP A 95 1.67 23.98 7.75
CA ASP A 95 3.01 24.30 7.25
C ASP A 95 3.09 24.44 5.72
N GLY A 96 1.95 24.30 5.03
CA GLY A 96 1.86 24.38 3.57
C GLY A 96 2.24 23.10 2.83
N SER A 97 2.59 22.03 3.54
CA SER A 97 2.76 20.71 2.93
C SER A 97 1.43 20.16 2.41
N ALA A 98 1.52 19.22 1.46
CA ALA A 98 0.34 18.51 0.97
C ALA A 98 -0.35 17.77 2.13
N PRO A 99 -1.69 17.69 2.13
CA PRO A 99 -2.41 16.98 3.18
C PRO A 99 -2.14 15.48 3.13
N THR A 100 -2.13 14.83 4.28
CA THR A 100 -2.05 13.37 4.38
C THR A 100 -3.42 12.76 4.14
N GLY A 101 -3.54 11.94 3.10
CA GLY A 101 -4.71 11.11 2.85
C GLY A 101 -4.71 9.91 3.79
N VAL A 102 -5.88 9.61 4.35
CA VAL A 102 -6.11 8.43 5.18
C VAL A 102 -7.37 7.71 4.72
N GLN A 103 -7.32 6.38 4.68
CA GLN A 103 -8.42 5.55 4.21
C GLN A 103 -8.78 4.51 5.27
N GLY A 104 -10.08 4.33 5.50
CA GLY A 104 -10.65 3.21 6.24
C GLY A 104 -11.38 2.26 5.30
N THR A 105 -11.24 0.96 5.52
CA THR A 105 -12.07 -0.08 4.89
C THR A 105 -12.61 -1.05 5.93
N ILE A 106 -13.80 -1.58 5.71
CA ILE A 106 -14.41 -2.58 6.59
C ILE A 106 -14.42 -3.93 5.86
N ASP A 107 -13.76 -4.92 6.45
CA ASP A 107 -13.85 -6.32 6.01
C ASP A 107 -15.08 -7.00 6.64
N SER A 108 -15.67 -7.98 5.95
CA SER A 108 -16.88 -8.66 6.42
C SER A 108 -16.63 -9.69 7.52
N ALA A 109 -15.37 -9.96 7.86
CA ALA A 109 -14.98 -10.79 9.00
C ALA A 109 -13.83 -10.15 9.79
N GLY A 110 -13.63 -10.62 11.01
CA GLY A 110 -12.47 -10.25 11.80
C GLY A 110 -11.25 -11.13 11.50
N TYR A 111 -10.10 -10.73 12.04
CA TYR A 111 -8.78 -11.27 11.70
C TYR A 111 -8.03 -11.84 12.92
N SER A 112 -7.14 -12.81 12.65
CA SER A 112 -6.27 -13.47 13.64
C SER A 112 -7.02 -13.99 14.87
N ASP A 113 -6.82 -13.37 16.04
CA ASP A 113 -7.39 -13.84 17.31
C ASP A 113 -8.89 -13.50 17.43
N TRP A 114 -9.41 -12.64 16.56
CA TRP A 114 -10.76 -12.08 16.62
C TRP A 114 -11.57 -12.48 15.39
N ASN A 115 -11.91 -13.75 15.26
CA ASN A 115 -12.55 -14.33 14.06
C ASN A 115 -13.95 -14.92 14.32
N ASP A 116 -14.67 -14.40 15.33
CA ASP A 116 -16.02 -14.86 15.64
C ASP A 116 -17.09 -14.24 14.73
N ASN A 117 -18.33 -14.74 14.80
CA ASN A 117 -19.42 -14.29 13.93
C ASN A 117 -19.94 -12.86 14.21
N ARG A 118 -19.34 -12.16 15.18
CA ARG A 118 -19.65 -10.79 15.56
C ARG A 118 -18.42 -9.90 15.50
N THR A 119 -17.36 -10.32 14.79
CA THR A 119 -16.18 -9.49 14.56
C THR A 119 -16.03 -9.09 13.09
N ILE A 120 -15.61 -7.86 12.88
CA ILE A 120 -15.25 -7.31 11.57
C ILE A 120 -13.92 -6.57 11.70
N THR A 121 -13.11 -6.56 10.65
CA THR A 121 -11.87 -5.78 10.63
C THR A 121 -12.11 -4.40 10.03
N LEU A 122 -11.73 -3.36 10.77
CA LEU A 122 -11.47 -2.03 10.23
C LEU A 122 -10.00 -1.94 9.83
N ASN A 123 -9.70 -1.86 8.54
CA ASN A 123 -8.36 -1.56 8.04
C ASN A 123 -8.19 -0.06 7.89
N VAL A 124 -7.12 0.49 8.45
CA VAL A 124 -6.74 1.90 8.33
C VAL A 124 -5.40 2.01 7.62
N TYR A 125 -5.37 2.85 6.59
CA TYR A 125 -4.21 3.14 5.76
C TYR A 125 -3.85 4.61 5.86
N GLY A 126 -2.56 4.92 6.01
CA GLY A 126 -2.03 6.18 5.51
C GLY A 126 -1.70 6.04 4.02
N THR A 127 -1.95 7.09 3.23
CA THR A 127 -1.96 6.99 1.77
C THR A 127 -1.14 8.12 1.11
N SER A 128 -1.71 8.88 0.17
CA SER A 128 -1.07 10.06 -0.44
C SER A 128 -0.63 11.08 0.61
N GLY A 129 0.51 11.75 0.39
CA GLY A 129 0.96 12.86 1.26
C GLY A 129 1.81 12.43 2.46
N LEU A 130 1.90 11.12 2.74
CA LEU A 130 2.90 10.59 3.67
C LEU A 130 4.33 10.91 3.23
N LEU A 131 5.24 10.98 4.20
CA LEU A 131 6.63 11.36 4.04
C LEU A 131 7.59 10.17 4.06
N SER A 132 7.20 9.06 4.69
CA SER A 132 7.99 7.83 4.74
C SER A 132 8.12 7.25 3.33
N GLU A 133 9.35 7.01 2.93
CA GLU A 133 9.69 6.41 1.66
C GLU A 133 10.81 5.39 1.89
N GLY A 134 10.68 4.23 1.28
CA GLY A 134 11.71 3.21 1.27
C GLY A 134 12.46 3.15 -0.05
N ARG A 135 13.09 2.02 -0.29
CA ARG A 135 13.70 1.65 -1.57
C ARG A 135 13.60 0.15 -1.82
N VAL A 136 13.68 -0.24 -3.07
CA VAL A 136 13.87 -1.64 -3.46
C VAL A 136 15.32 -2.04 -3.13
N VAL A 137 15.48 -3.06 -2.30
CA VAL A 137 16.76 -3.67 -1.96
C VAL A 137 16.85 -5.08 -2.56
N LEU A 138 18.06 -5.52 -2.87
CA LEU A 138 18.35 -6.89 -3.28
C LEU A 138 19.05 -7.62 -2.14
N ASP A 139 18.46 -8.75 -1.71
CA ASP A 139 19.05 -9.62 -0.71
C ASP A 139 20.32 -10.34 -1.24
N ASP A 140 20.94 -11.20 -0.43
CA ASP A 140 22.15 -11.94 -0.82
C ASP A 140 21.91 -12.93 -1.98
N LYS A 141 20.65 -13.27 -2.26
CA LYS A 141 20.23 -14.09 -3.39
C LYS A 141 19.74 -13.24 -4.57
N PHE A 142 19.87 -11.92 -4.46
CA PHE A 142 19.39 -10.92 -5.40
C PHE A 142 17.87 -10.94 -5.63
N VAL A 143 17.11 -11.35 -4.61
CA VAL A 143 15.65 -11.23 -4.57
C VAL A 143 15.30 -9.82 -4.11
N ALA A 144 14.37 -9.19 -4.82
CA ALA A 144 13.90 -7.84 -4.51
C ALA A 144 12.96 -7.85 -3.31
N GLY A 145 13.15 -6.88 -2.41
CA GLY A 145 12.26 -6.59 -1.28
C GLY A 145 12.28 -5.11 -0.93
N PRO A 146 11.39 -4.65 -0.04
CA PRO A 146 11.45 -3.31 0.51
C PRO A 146 12.60 -3.17 1.51
N SER A 147 13.11 -1.96 1.66
CA SER A 147 13.97 -1.60 2.80
C SER A 147 13.18 -1.49 4.10
N ASP A 148 13.87 -1.63 5.23
CA ASP A 148 13.27 -1.62 6.58
C ASP A 148 12.62 -0.27 6.97
N ASP A 149 12.99 0.80 6.28
CA ASP A 149 12.56 2.19 6.50
C ASP A 149 11.32 2.57 5.66
N VAL A 150 10.62 1.63 5.01
CA VAL A 150 9.49 1.97 4.14
C VAL A 150 8.26 2.52 4.88
N TYR A 151 8.09 2.20 6.17
CA TYR A 151 6.95 2.64 6.98
C TYR A 151 7.39 3.43 8.21
N TYR A 152 6.73 4.56 8.47
CA TYR A 152 6.92 5.38 9.68
C TYR A 152 8.38 5.77 9.93
N SER A 153 9.11 6.08 8.87
CA SER A 153 10.53 6.46 8.90
C SER A 153 10.75 7.98 8.83
N ASP A 154 9.69 8.75 8.63
CA ASP A 154 9.78 10.20 8.58
C ASP A 154 10.35 10.76 9.89
N ALA A 155 11.36 11.63 9.78
CA ALA A 155 12.12 12.11 10.93
C ALA A 155 11.28 12.91 11.96
N THR A 156 10.09 13.36 11.56
CA THR A 156 9.18 14.15 12.41
C THR A 156 8.07 13.31 13.05
N ASN A 157 7.96 12.01 12.72
CA ASN A 157 6.85 11.14 13.04
C ASN A 157 5.48 11.66 12.59
N ARG A 158 5.45 12.50 11.54
CA ARG A 158 4.21 13.10 11.03
C ARG A 158 3.26 12.04 10.50
N ASP A 159 3.78 11.04 9.81
CA ASP A 159 2.96 9.97 9.23
C ASP A 159 2.21 9.22 10.33
N ALA A 160 2.92 8.91 11.42
CA ALA A 160 2.33 8.26 12.59
C ALA A 160 1.29 9.16 13.27
N ASP A 161 1.54 10.47 13.34
CA ASP A 161 0.68 11.43 14.01
C ASP A 161 -0.62 11.68 13.25
N ASP A 162 -0.56 11.75 11.93
CA ASP A 162 -1.73 11.97 11.08
C ASP A 162 -2.65 10.75 11.12
N ILE A 163 -2.10 9.54 10.98
CA ILE A 163 -2.86 8.29 11.06
C ILE A 163 -3.44 8.10 12.47
N ALA A 164 -2.66 8.39 13.52
CA ALA A 164 -3.16 8.29 14.89
C ALA A 164 -4.27 9.31 15.19
N THR A 165 -4.19 10.52 14.63
CA THR A 165 -5.24 11.55 14.73
C THR A 165 -6.52 11.05 14.08
N PHE A 166 -6.44 10.47 12.87
CA PHE A 166 -7.59 9.90 12.19
C PHE A 166 -8.28 8.80 13.00
N ILE A 167 -7.52 7.84 13.53
CA ILE A 167 -8.07 6.74 14.36
C ILE A 167 -8.70 7.31 15.64
N HIS A 168 -8.04 8.25 16.30
CA HIS A 168 -8.56 8.89 17.52
C HIS A 168 -9.90 9.58 17.27
N ASP A 169 -10.01 10.35 16.18
CA ASP A 169 -11.23 11.05 15.82
C ASP A 169 -12.34 10.08 15.41
N LEU A 170 -11.98 8.98 14.74
CA LEU A 170 -12.91 7.90 14.41
C LEU A 170 -13.46 7.23 15.69
N PHE A 171 -12.60 6.94 16.68
CA PHE A 171 -13.02 6.34 17.95
C PHE A 171 -13.97 7.24 18.74
N ALA A 172 -13.74 8.55 18.71
CA ALA A 172 -14.64 9.54 19.31
C ALA A 172 -16.04 9.56 18.66
N LYS A 173 -16.18 9.04 17.44
CA LYS A 173 -17.44 8.97 16.68
C LYS A 173 -18.00 7.55 16.54
N LEU A 174 -17.31 6.54 17.06
CA LEU A 174 -17.75 5.15 16.96
C LEU A 174 -19.12 4.99 17.63
N PRO A 175 -20.07 4.22 17.08
CA PRO A 175 -21.34 3.96 17.76
C PRO A 175 -21.14 3.23 19.10
N ALA A 176 -22.03 3.43 20.07
CA ALA A 176 -21.92 2.78 21.38
C ALA A 176 -22.05 1.24 21.33
N GLY A 177 -22.67 0.70 20.27
CA GLY A 177 -22.83 -0.73 20.06
C GLY A 177 -21.65 -1.41 19.35
N LEU A 178 -20.55 -0.71 19.11
CA LEU A 178 -19.39 -1.22 18.38
C LEU A 178 -18.13 -0.97 19.22
N GLU A 179 -17.41 -2.01 19.59
CA GLU A 179 -16.26 -1.94 20.49
C GLU A 179 -14.99 -2.44 19.79
N PRO A 180 -13.88 -1.68 19.81
CA PRO A 180 -12.58 -2.17 19.38
C PRO A 180 -12.00 -3.19 20.37
N LEU A 181 -11.38 -4.25 19.86
CA LEU A 181 -10.93 -5.39 20.66
C LEU A 181 -9.41 -5.38 20.92
N ASN A 182 -8.62 -4.94 19.94
CA ASN A 182 -7.16 -4.96 19.97
C ASN A 182 -6.51 -3.63 20.37
N ILE A 183 -7.31 -2.59 20.55
CA ILE A 183 -6.92 -1.29 21.11
C ILE A 183 -8.10 -0.73 21.91
N LYS A 184 -7.86 0.01 22.99
CA LYS A 184 -8.97 0.58 23.78
C LYS A 184 -9.72 1.63 23.00
N ARG A 185 -11.06 1.62 23.08
CA ARG A 185 -11.92 2.67 22.52
C ARG A 185 -11.54 4.09 22.94
N ASN A 186 -11.08 4.27 24.17
CA ASN A 186 -10.66 5.56 24.72
C ASN A 186 -9.13 5.74 24.73
N ALA A 187 -8.41 5.01 23.88
CA ALA A 187 -6.97 5.18 23.72
C ALA A 187 -6.65 6.63 23.36
N THR A 188 -5.64 7.17 24.03
CA THR A 188 -5.06 8.47 23.70
C THR A 188 -4.38 8.40 22.33
N LYS A 189 -4.17 9.56 21.69
CA LYS A 189 -3.43 9.62 20.43
C LYS A 189 -2.04 8.97 20.52
N ASP A 190 -1.35 9.09 21.65
CA ASP A 190 -0.01 8.51 21.85
C ASP A 190 -0.05 6.98 22.00
N GLU A 191 -1.08 6.44 22.65
CA GLU A 191 -1.32 4.99 22.70
C GLU A 191 -1.62 4.45 21.30
N ILE A 192 -2.44 5.15 20.51
CA ILE A 192 -2.73 4.80 19.11
C ILE A 192 -1.45 4.85 18.27
N ARG A 193 -0.65 5.90 18.39
CA ARG A 193 0.64 6.04 17.68
C ARG A 193 1.57 4.87 18.00
N THR A 194 1.66 4.51 19.28
CA THR A 194 2.45 3.36 19.73
C THR A 194 1.92 2.06 19.12
N TYR A 195 0.60 1.89 19.09
CA TYR A 195 -0.04 0.71 18.51
C TYR A 195 0.26 0.55 17.02
N ILE A 196 0.08 1.60 16.20
CA ILE A 196 0.26 1.50 14.74
C ILE A 196 1.73 1.34 14.31
N THR A 197 2.67 1.82 15.12
CA THR A 197 4.12 1.78 14.80
C THR A 197 4.83 0.55 15.36
N THR A 198 4.18 -0.22 16.24
CA THR A 198 4.73 -1.46 16.80
C THR A 198 4.36 -2.64 15.91
N PRO A 199 5.34 -3.39 15.35
CA PRO A 199 5.05 -4.60 14.57
C PRO A 199 4.19 -5.59 15.35
N SER A 200 3.09 -6.03 14.73
CA SER A 200 2.22 -7.08 15.27
C SER A 200 1.47 -7.79 14.14
N ALA A 201 0.61 -8.76 14.46
CA ALA A 201 -0.30 -9.34 13.47
C ALA A 201 -1.28 -8.30 12.89
N TYR A 202 -1.48 -7.17 13.58
CA TYR A 202 -2.51 -6.18 13.26
C TYR A 202 -1.94 -4.84 12.78
N ALA A 203 -0.63 -4.58 12.86
CA ALA A 203 -0.09 -3.25 12.59
C ALA A 203 1.31 -3.31 11.98
N LYS A 204 1.68 -2.23 11.29
CA LYS A 204 2.94 -2.09 10.52
C LYS A 204 3.10 -3.20 9.47
N GLY A 205 1.98 -3.58 8.85
CA GLY A 205 1.93 -4.56 7.78
C GLY A 205 1.92 -3.93 6.38
N MET A 206 2.30 -4.73 5.38
CA MET A 206 2.17 -4.40 3.97
C MET A 206 0.77 -4.69 3.43
N VAL A 207 0.32 -3.93 2.43
CA VAL A 207 -0.98 -4.16 1.75
C VAL A 207 -0.86 -4.39 0.25
N ASN A 208 0.36 -4.55 -0.25
CA ASN A 208 0.65 -4.83 -1.65
C ASN A 208 0.18 -3.71 -2.59
N HIS A 209 0.24 -2.45 -2.14
CA HIS A 209 0.01 -1.25 -2.94
C HIS A 209 1.34 -0.60 -3.37
N TRP A 210 2.34 -1.42 -3.67
CA TRP A 210 3.68 -0.97 -4.04
C TRP A 210 3.67 0.00 -5.22
N SER A 211 4.31 1.15 -5.04
CA SER A 211 4.38 2.23 -6.05
C SER A 211 5.71 2.99 -6.00
N SER A 212 5.88 3.94 -6.92
CA SER A 212 6.95 4.96 -6.92
C SER A 212 8.39 4.48 -7.10
N SER A 213 8.66 3.17 -7.14
CA SER A 213 10.01 2.62 -7.30
C SER A 213 10.70 2.92 -8.65
N CYS A 214 10.02 3.59 -9.58
CA CYS A 214 10.61 4.18 -10.78
C CYS A 214 9.80 5.42 -11.17
N ARG A 215 9.65 6.35 -10.21
CA ARG A 215 8.75 7.51 -10.30
C ARG A 215 8.93 8.32 -11.58
N ILE A 216 7.81 8.71 -12.20
CA ILE A 216 7.78 9.61 -13.35
C ILE A 216 8.43 10.96 -13.02
N GLY A 217 9.20 11.50 -13.95
CA GLY A 217 10.01 12.71 -13.75
C GLY A 217 11.36 12.46 -13.05
N GLU A 218 11.57 11.29 -12.44
CA GLU A 218 12.80 10.92 -11.74
C GLU A 218 13.52 9.76 -12.43
N CYS A 219 12.91 8.57 -12.44
CA CYS A 219 13.46 7.36 -13.06
C CYS A 219 13.14 7.27 -14.56
N VAL A 220 11.91 7.61 -14.92
CA VAL A 220 11.45 7.82 -16.32
C VAL A 220 11.13 9.30 -16.56
N ASP A 221 11.10 9.72 -17.82
CA ASP A 221 10.60 11.04 -18.23
C ASP A 221 9.06 11.10 -18.35
N GLU A 222 8.51 12.23 -18.79
CA GLU A 222 7.06 12.41 -18.94
C GLU A 222 6.41 11.45 -19.96
N ASN A 223 7.18 10.88 -20.88
CA ASN A 223 6.72 9.90 -21.87
C ASN A 223 6.98 8.47 -21.42
N ALA A 224 7.28 8.27 -20.14
CA ALA A 224 7.62 6.99 -19.53
C ALA A 224 8.92 6.36 -20.07
N VAL A 225 9.79 7.11 -20.74
CA VAL A 225 11.10 6.64 -21.21
C VAL A 225 12.07 6.59 -20.04
N VAL A 226 12.74 5.46 -19.83
CA VAL A 226 13.79 5.31 -18.82
C VAL A 226 14.93 6.27 -19.13
N LYS A 227 15.26 7.13 -18.18
CA LYS A 227 16.33 8.11 -18.36
C LYS A 227 17.66 7.42 -18.65
N GLY A 228 18.35 7.92 -19.67
CA GLY A 228 19.58 7.33 -20.21
C GLY A 228 19.35 6.29 -21.31
N THR A 229 18.10 6.06 -21.71
CA THR A 229 17.73 5.19 -22.85
C THR A 229 16.95 5.98 -23.90
N GLU A 230 16.80 5.42 -25.11
CA GLU A 230 16.03 6.03 -26.19
C GLU A 230 14.66 5.35 -26.40
N ASN A 231 14.53 4.08 -26.02
CA ASN A 231 13.38 3.24 -26.40
C ASN A 231 12.93 2.27 -25.30
N VAL A 232 13.46 2.38 -24.08
CA VAL A 232 13.01 1.57 -22.95
C VAL A 232 11.98 2.37 -22.18
N HIS A 233 10.79 1.79 -21.97
CA HIS A 233 9.69 2.43 -21.27
C HIS A 233 9.26 1.61 -20.05
N VAL A 234 8.73 2.27 -19.01
CA VAL A 234 8.14 1.60 -17.84
C VAL A 234 6.72 2.10 -17.62
N VAL A 235 5.75 1.17 -17.58
CA VAL A 235 4.33 1.50 -17.43
C VAL A 235 3.68 0.52 -16.46
N ASP A 236 3.82 0.80 -15.16
CA ASP A 236 3.21 0.03 -14.07
C ASP A 236 3.11 0.90 -12.79
N GLY A 237 2.84 0.29 -11.63
CA GLY A 237 2.74 1.03 -10.36
C GLY A 237 4.00 1.80 -9.95
N SER A 238 5.17 1.42 -10.46
CA SER A 238 6.45 2.05 -10.10
C SER A 238 6.56 3.50 -10.57
N ILE A 239 5.85 3.91 -11.63
CA ILE A 239 5.86 5.30 -12.12
C ILE A 239 4.88 6.20 -11.37
N VAL A 240 3.95 5.62 -10.62
CA VAL A 240 2.81 6.29 -9.99
C VAL A 240 3.17 6.74 -8.57
N ALA A 241 2.88 7.99 -8.24
CA ALA A 241 2.98 8.53 -6.89
C ALA A 241 1.88 7.94 -5.98
N PRO A 242 2.06 7.93 -4.64
CA PRO A 242 1.05 7.40 -3.72
C PRO A 242 -0.33 8.01 -3.93
N LEU A 243 -1.35 7.16 -4.07
CA LEU A 243 -2.75 7.55 -4.26
C LEU A 243 -3.52 7.44 -2.95
N THR A 244 -4.59 8.23 -2.80
CA THR A 244 -5.45 8.20 -1.60
C THR A 244 -6.31 6.94 -1.48
N VAL A 245 -6.39 6.14 -2.55
CA VAL A 245 -7.21 4.94 -2.67
C VAL A 245 -6.35 3.76 -3.14
N ASN A 246 -6.90 2.53 -3.05
CA ASN A 246 -6.27 1.34 -3.63
C ASN A 246 -5.82 1.61 -5.09
N PRO A 247 -4.57 1.28 -5.46
CA PRO A 247 -3.92 1.97 -6.57
C PRO A 247 -4.31 1.43 -7.95
N GLN A 248 -4.92 0.24 -8.03
CA GLN A 248 -5.13 -0.48 -9.30
C GLN A 248 -5.76 0.41 -10.38
N PHE A 249 -6.84 1.13 -10.05
CA PHE A 249 -7.51 1.97 -11.04
C PHE A 249 -6.65 3.18 -11.46
N GLY A 250 -5.95 3.81 -10.52
CA GLY A 250 -5.02 4.90 -10.85
C GLY A 250 -3.83 4.44 -11.70
N ILE A 251 -3.34 3.22 -11.47
CA ILE A 251 -2.30 2.60 -12.31
C ILE A 251 -2.84 2.35 -13.72
N MET A 252 -4.07 1.85 -13.86
CA MET A 252 -4.68 1.67 -15.19
C MET A 252 -4.85 3.02 -15.93
N VAL A 253 -5.25 4.09 -15.23
CA VAL A 253 -5.32 5.43 -15.82
C VAL A 253 -3.94 5.94 -16.26
N ALA A 254 -2.90 5.74 -15.44
CA ALA A 254 -1.54 6.08 -15.81
C ALA A 254 -1.06 5.28 -17.03
N ALA A 255 -1.43 4.00 -17.13
CA ALA A 255 -1.07 3.13 -18.24
C ALA A 255 -1.73 3.55 -19.57
N GLU A 256 -3.02 3.89 -19.54
CA GLU A 256 -3.72 4.45 -20.71
C GLU A 256 -3.01 5.73 -21.19
N ARG A 257 -2.73 6.65 -20.27
CA ARG A 257 -2.06 7.91 -20.61
C ARG A 257 -0.64 7.70 -21.15
N ALA A 258 0.14 6.84 -20.52
CA ALA A 258 1.49 6.52 -20.98
C ALA A 258 1.46 5.89 -22.39
N SER A 259 0.49 5.02 -22.67
CA SER A 259 0.33 4.40 -23.99
C SER A 259 0.05 5.44 -25.09
N GLU A 260 -0.80 6.43 -24.82
CA GLU A 260 -1.02 7.55 -25.75
C GLU A 260 0.26 8.35 -26.03
N LEU A 261 1.02 8.65 -24.97
CA LEU A 261 2.26 9.42 -25.07
C LEU A 261 3.33 8.67 -25.86
N ILE A 262 3.53 7.38 -25.56
CA ILE A 262 4.47 6.51 -26.27
C ILE A 262 4.08 6.41 -27.74
N ASN A 263 2.80 6.23 -28.06
CA ASN A 263 2.35 6.16 -29.45
C ASN A 263 2.57 7.48 -30.21
N ALA A 264 2.62 8.63 -29.52
CA ALA A 264 2.89 9.92 -30.13
C ALA A 264 4.39 10.20 -30.36
N LEU A 265 5.30 9.33 -29.91
CA LEU A 265 6.74 9.43 -30.17
C LEU A 265 7.14 8.88 -31.55
N TYR A 266 6.23 8.15 -32.22
CA TYR A 266 6.45 7.49 -33.50
C TYR A 266 5.48 8.00 -34.58
#